data_AF-A0A819XZA7-F1
#
_entry.id   AF-A0A819XZA7-F1
#
_cell.length_a   1.000
_cell.length_b   1.000
_cell.length_c   1.000
_cell.angle_alpha   90.00
_cell.angle_beta   90.00
_cell.angle_gamma   90.00
#
_symmetry.space_group_name_H-M   'P 1'
#
loop_
_entity.id
_entity.type
_entity.pdbx_description
1 polymer ?
#
loop_
_entity_poly.entity_id
_entity_poly.type
_entity_poly.pdbx_seq_one_letter_code
_entity_poly.pdbx_strand_id
1 'polypeptide(L)'
;MVIVILFYSQFGVPVAFLVMLLIQFLLIIIDRALYLRRNVRGKFFFHFFQVICVHVWLFFVLPAITHITFRDNVAAQFWYLFKCISFGYSSTQVRLGYPKRIAGNFLMKKFNYVNQILYRIYLLIPFLLELRTIMDWIFTDTALGLSSWLQLQDIYSDVYLLKCARWAEQKYRTDRGVTRPKLTKYGVGGSLLALLILLIWFPLLFFSFSSSFYQPNPSNEVNVEIKLGPYLPIYQMTAQDIDLVPFTSADLKALRDRIDSLNIETATKDSAYGFLRDFNRDDIQCVNLFATSVDLWEISQPVRDTVVNNLRSNVTVPVRFSYTIRRSPLDQDNSGDQATIVTGENTVGITANDKSIRNALIEILNGAMDSRTTINFTIVNLLPRFLHVKPKAKPEEIFAFKNSNFILKNFIDYLKSTFCILGFLNDYYANITMGLNSTKTVPNSTDVWWEMSEYGNKYSYTPSCAFSGQNYLSMIFFNDKVSPANISFLTRYGIIGLYTTFVVVVARLFRTILQTSRTIMFNELPNVERLWHLLRDIYLVRENNMLPFEEELFAKLVFLYRSPETLIRFTKPKSE
;
A
#
# COMPACT_ATOMS: atom_id res chain seq x y z
N MET A 1 13.85 -4.25 2.09
CA MET A 1 13.37 -5.60 1.72
C MET A 1 11.84 -5.69 1.75
N VAL A 2 11.17 -5.30 2.85
CA VAL A 2 9.68 -5.30 2.94
C VAL A 2 8.99 -4.38 1.92
N ILE A 3 9.53 -3.18 1.68
CA ILE A 3 8.98 -2.23 0.68
C ILE A 3 9.15 -2.75 -0.76
N VAL A 4 10.23 -3.50 -1.02
CA VAL A 4 10.45 -4.17 -2.31
C VAL A 4 9.45 -5.31 -2.46
N ILE A 5 9.24 -6.14 -1.43
CA ILE A 5 8.25 -7.22 -1.48
C ILE A 5 6.82 -6.68 -1.68
N LEU A 6 6.46 -5.56 -1.05
CA LEU A 6 5.16 -4.91 -1.23
C LEU A 6 4.97 -4.40 -2.67
N PHE A 7 5.98 -3.72 -3.24
CA PHE A 7 5.94 -3.25 -4.63
C PHE A 7 5.95 -4.41 -5.65
N TYR A 8 6.58 -5.53 -5.31
CA TYR A 8 6.69 -6.72 -6.16
C TYR A 8 5.50 -7.67 -6.04
N SER A 9 4.70 -7.62 -4.96
CA SER A 9 3.51 -8.47 -4.81
C SER A 9 2.38 -8.14 -5.80
N GLN A 10 2.37 -6.91 -6.32
CA GLN A 10 1.41 -6.46 -7.33
C GLN A 10 1.83 -6.84 -8.77
N PHE A 11 3.10 -7.20 -8.95
CA PHE A 11 3.70 -7.64 -10.22
C PHE A 11 4.47 -8.93 -9.97
N GLY A 12 3.75 -10.06 -9.88
CA GLY A 12 4.35 -11.38 -9.66
C GLY A 12 5.62 -11.56 -10.51
N VAL A 13 6.76 -11.79 -9.86
CA VAL A 13 8.05 -11.91 -10.55
C VAL A 13 7.93 -13.03 -11.59
N PRO A 14 8.15 -12.76 -12.89
CA PRO A 14 8.10 -13.80 -13.89
C PRO A 14 9.09 -14.91 -13.54
N VAL A 15 8.62 -16.16 -13.43
CA VAL A 15 9.44 -17.31 -13.04
C VAL A 15 10.66 -17.44 -13.96
N ALA A 16 10.49 -17.16 -15.26
CA ALA A 16 11.59 -17.15 -16.23
C ALA A 16 12.71 -16.17 -15.87
N PHE A 17 12.38 -14.99 -15.33
CA PHE A 17 13.37 -14.01 -14.89
C PHE A 17 14.15 -14.49 -13.66
N LEU A 18 13.47 -15.13 -12.70
CA LEU A 18 14.11 -15.71 -11.52
C LEU A 18 15.10 -16.82 -11.91
N VAL A 19 14.69 -17.74 -12.78
CA VAL A 19 15.56 -18.81 -13.29
C VAL A 19 16.77 -18.24 -14.02
N MET A 20 16.56 -17.22 -14.85
CA MET A 20 17.65 -16.52 -15.53
C MET A 20 18.65 -15.90 -14.54
N LEU A 21 18.18 -15.23 -13.48
CA LEU A 21 19.05 -14.65 -12.46
C LEU A 21 19.86 -15.71 -11.71
N LEU A 22 19.25 -16.85 -11.36
CA LEU A 22 19.93 -17.93 -10.65
C LEU A 22 21.03 -18.55 -11.51
N ILE A 23 20.72 -18.86 -12.77
CA ILE A 23 21.71 -19.36 -13.75
C ILE A 23 22.82 -18.32 -13.93
N GLN A 24 22.46 -17.04 -14.07
CA GLN A 24 23.42 -15.96 -14.23
C GLN A 24 24.38 -15.84 -13.03
N PHE A 25 23.86 -16.00 -11.81
CA PHE A 25 24.66 -16.01 -10.59
C PHE A 25 25.64 -17.19 -10.57
N LEU A 26 25.16 -18.39 -10.91
CA LEU A 26 26.00 -19.59 -10.99
C LEU A 26 27.11 -19.46 -12.04
N LEU A 27 26.79 -18.90 -13.21
CA LEU A 27 27.79 -18.63 -14.26
C LEU A 27 28.87 -17.64 -13.79
N ILE A 28 28.52 -16.62 -12.99
CA ILE A 28 29.51 -15.69 -12.41
C ILE A 28 30.46 -16.42 -11.44
N ILE A 29 29.93 -17.34 -10.63
CA ILE A 29 30.74 -18.14 -9.68
C ILE A 29 31.73 -19.03 -10.43
N ILE A 30 31.26 -19.76 -11.45
CA ILE A 30 32.12 -20.63 -12.27
C ILE A 30 33.20 -19.81 -12.97
N ASP A 31 32.82 -18.65 -13.51
CA ASP A 31 33.78 -17.78 -14.20
C ASP A 31 34.91 -17.32 -13.26
N ARG A 32 34.54 -16.96 -12.02
CA ARG A 32 35.51 -16.60 -10.97
C ARG A 32 36.39 -17.79 -10.58
N ALA A 33 35.83 -19.00 -10.48
CA ALA A 33 36.58 -20.21 -10.18
C ALA A 33 37.66 -20.49 -11.24
N LEU A 34 37.29 -20.40 -12.52
CA LEU A 34 38.21 -20.58 -13.65
C LEU A 34 39.30 -19.50 -13.68
N TYR A 35 38.94 -18.26 -13.34
CA TYR A 35 39.88 -17.15 -13.21
C TYR A 35 40.93 -17.41 -12.12
N LEU A 36 40.52 -17.84 -10.92
CA LEU A 36 41.42 -18.09 -9.79
C LEU A 36 42.34 -19.29 -10.03
N ARG A 37 41.83 -20.35 -10.66
CA ARG A 37 42.63 -21.53 -11.05
C ARG A 37 43.54 -21.29 -12.27
N ARG A 38 43.47 -20.12 -12.91
CA ARG A 38 44.26 -19.74 -14.09
C ARG A 38 44.12 -20.72 -15.28
N ASN A 39 42.99 -21.41 -15.39
CA ASN A 39 42.79 -22.46 -16.39
C ASN A 39 42.23 -21.89 -17.70
N VAL A 40 43.12 -21.56 -18.65
CA VAL A 40 42.74 -21.00 -19.97
C VAL A 40 41.90 -21.97 -20.80
N ARG A 41 42.20 -23.28 -20.77
CA ARG A 41 41.45 -24.30 -21.52
C ARG A 41 40.02 -24.41 -21.01
N GLY A 42 39.85 -24.45 -19.68
CA GLY A 42 38.52 -24.46 -19.05
C GLY A 42 37.72 -23.20 -19.38
N LYS A 43 38.36 -22.03 -19.32
CA LYS A 43 37.73 -20.75 -19.71
C LYS A 43 37.30 -20.73 -21.18
N PHE A 44 38.08 -21.31 -22.09
CA PHE A 44 37.72 -21.40 -23.51
C PHE A 44 36.44 -22.22 -23.74
N PHE A 45 36.36 -23.44 -23.20
CA PHE A 45 35.15 -24.26 -23.32
C PHE A 45 33.94 -23.61 -22.63
N PHE A 46 34.15 -23.02 -21.45
CA PHE A 46 33.10 -22.31 -20.72
C PHE A 46 32.58 -21.10 -21.50
N HIS A 47 33.45 -20.34 -22.16
CA HIS A 47 33.05 -19.21 -23.00
C HIS A 47 32.15 -19.66 -24.16
N PHE A 48 32.52 -20.73 -24.86
CA PHE A 48 31.71 -21.28 -25.96
C PHE A 48 30.33 -21.75 -25.46
N PHE A 49 30.31 -22.50 -24.36
CA PHE A 49 29.08 -22.95 -23.71
C PHE A 49 28.19 -21.76 -23.30
N GLN A 50 28.76 -20.72 -22.71
CA GLN A 50 28.02 -19.55 -22.24
C GLN A 50 27.40 -18.76 -23.40
N VAL A 51 28.13 -18.60 -24.52
CA VAL A 51 27.60 -17.95 -25.72
C VAL A 51 26.40 -18.71 -26.25
N ILE A 52 26.51 -20.03 -26.41
CA ILE A 52 25.38 -20.87 -26.88
C ILE A 52 24.19 -20.76 -25.92
N CYS A 53 24.40 -20.92 -24.62
CA CYS A 53 23.32 -20.87 -23.64
C CYS A 53 22.57 -19.54 -23.66
N VAL A 54 23.28 -18.41 -23.75
CA VAL A 54 22.66 -17.08 -23.79
C VAL A 54 21.84 -16.88 -25.06
N HIS A 55 22.34 -17.32 -26.23
CA HIS A 55 21.59 -17.20 -27.48
C HIS A 55 20.36 -18.12 -27.50
N VAL A 56 20.51 -19.37 -27.06
CA VAL A 56 19.39 -20.32 -26.97
C VAL A 56 18.31 -19.78 -26.01
N TRP A 57 18.72 -19.28 -24.85
CA TRP A 57 17.80 -18.73 -23.87
C TRP A 57 17.04 -17.53 -24.40
N LEU A 58 17.74 -16.56 -25.00
CA LEU A 58 17.16 -15.28 -25.37
C LEU A 58 16.32 -15.33 -26.66
N PHE A 59 16.70 -16.16 -27.63
CA PHE A 59 15.99 -16.26 -28.91
C PHE A 59 14.91 -17.36 -28.95
N PHE A 60 15.04 -18.43 -28.15
CA PHE A 60 14.09 -19.54 -28.18
C PHE A 60 13.28 -19.65 -26.88
N VAL A 61 13.95 -19.73 -25.73
CA VAL A 61 13.26 -19.98 -24.45
C VAL A 61 12.43 -18.78 -24.00
N LEU A 62 13.01 -17.58 -24.01
CA LEU A 62 12.33 -16.37 -23.54
C LEU A 62 11.08 -16.06 -24.38
N PRO A 63 11.12 -16.04 -25.73
CA PRO A 63 9.91 -15.79 -26.53
C PRO A 63 8.89 -16.92 -26.44
N ALA A 64 9.31 -18.17 -26.23
CA ALA A 64 8.39 -19.29 -26.05
C ALA A 64 7.60 -19.20 -24.74
N ILE A 65 8.17 -18.63 -23.68
CA ILE A 65 7.50 -18.48 -22.38
C ILE A 65 6.69 -17.18 -22.32
N THR A 66 7.25 -16.07 -22.80
CA THR A 66 6.61 -14.74 -22.65
C THR A 66 5.70 -14.37 -23.80
N HIS A 67 5.75 -15.11 -24.92
CA HIS A 67 5.07 -14.79 -26.19
C HIS A 67 5.40 -13.39 -26.76
N ILE A 68 6.39 -12.70 -26.21
CA ILE A 68 6.85 -11.39 -26.67
C ILE A 68 8.10 -11.59 -27.51
N THR A 69 8.15 -10.97 -28.68
CA THR A 69 9.33 -11.05 -29.54
C THR A 69 10.51 -10.28 -28.96
N PHE A 70 11.75 -10.69 -29.27
CA PHE A 70 12.95 -9.99 -28.80
C PHE A 70 13.01 -8.52 -29.22
N ARG A 71 12.39 -8.17 -30.37
CA ARG A 71 12.36 -6.81 -30.90
C ARG A 71 11.53 -5.85 -30.05
N ASP A 72 10.50 -6.37 -29.39
CA ASP A 72 9.58 -5.55 -28.58
C ASP A 72 10.09 -5.42 -27.13
N ASN A 73 10.99 -6.32 -26.70
CA ASN A 73 11.53 -6.32 -25.34
C ASN A 73 12.84 -5.50 -25.23
N VAL A 74 12.69 -4.20 -25.00
CA VAL A 74 13.82 -3.26 -24.82
C VAL A 74 14.76 -3.67 -23.68
N ALA A 75 14.22 -4.22 -22.58
CA ALA A 75 15.04 -4.65 -21.44
C ALA A 75 15.96 -5.83 -21.80
N ALA A 76 15.45 -6.81 -22.55
CA ALA A 76 16.23 -7.93 -23.04
C ALA A 76 17.33 -7.48 -24.01
N GLN A 77 17.07 -6.45 -24.83
CA GLN A 77 18.06 -5.88 -25.75
C GLN A 77 19.24 -5.26 -25.02
N PHE A 78 18.97 -4.42 -24.00
CA PHE A 78 20.05 -3.86 -23.19
C PHE A 78 20.85 -4.92 -22.45
N TRP A 79 20.17 -5.93 -21.86
CA TRP A 79 20.85 -7.03 -21.20
C TRP A 79 21.76 -7.81 -22.17
N TYR A 80 21.27 -8.11 -23.37
CA TYR A 80 22.03 -8.77 -24.41
C TYR A 80 23.24 -7.93 -24.87
N LEU A 81 23.08 -6.62 -25.03
CA LEU A 81 24.18 -5.70 -25.36
C LEU A 81 25.31 -5.78 -24.34
N PHE A 82 24.98 -5.68 -23.04
CA PHE A 82 25.98 -5.81 -21.98
C PHE A 82 26.62 -7.20 -21.94
N LYS A 83 25.87 -8.25 -22.30
CA LYS A 83 26.41 -9.60 -22.45
C LYS A 83 27.39 -9.74 -23.60
N CYS A 84 27.09 -9.17 -24.76
CA CYS A 84 28.01 -9.14 -25.89
C CYS A 84 29.31 -8.41 -25.55
N ILE A 85 29.23 -7.28 -24.84
CA ILE A 85 30.42 -6.57 -24.34
C ILE A 85 31.23 -7.47 -23.40
N SER A 86 30.57 -8.16 -22.47
CA SER A 86 31.21 -9.12 -21.57
C SER A 86 31.88 -10.29 -22.32
N PHE A 87 31.25 -10.81 -23.37
CA PHE A 87 31.85 -11.82 -24.25
C PHE A 87 33.08 -11.30 -25.01
N GLY A 88 33.07 -10.04 -25.44
CA GLY A 88 34.23 -9.37 -26.02
C GLY A 88 35.42 -9.30 -25.05
N TYR A 89 35.17 -8.95 -23.79
CA TYR A 89 36.21 -8.97 -22.75
C TYR A 89 36.68 -10.40 -22.43
N SER A 90 35.76 -11.37 -22.35
CA SER A 90 36.09 -12.77 -22.09
C SER A 90 36.94 -13.40 -23.19
N SER A 91 36.62 -13.15 -24.46
CA SER A 91 37.41 -13.64 -25.60
C SER A 91 38.79 -13.00 -25.65
N THR A 92 38.88 -11.69 -25.36
CA THR A 92 40.17 -10.98 -25.23
C THR A 92 41.02 -11.56 -24.10
N GLN A 93 40.40 -11.91 -22.97
CA GLN A 93 41.08 -12.56 -21.85
C GLN A 93 41.61 -13.95 -22.22
N VAL A 94 40.84 -14.77 -22.93
CA VAL A 94 41.29 -16.08 -23.40
C VAL A 94 42.45 -15.95 -24.40
N ARG A 95 42.39 -14.94 -25.29
CA ARG A 95 43.45 -14.67 -26.28
C ARG A 95 44.77 -14.23 -25.64
N LEU A 96 44.72 -13.35 -24.64
CA LEU A 96 45.91 -12.81 -23.98
C LEU A 96 46.46 -13.73 -22.88
N GLY A 97 45.64 -14.64 -22.35
CA GLY A 97 46.00 -15.51 -21.23
C GLY A 97 46.00 -14.80 -19.87
N TYR A 98 46.33 -15.54 -18.81
CA TYR A 98 46.36 -15.02 -17.44
C TYR A 98 47.76 -14.51 -17.05
N PRO A 99 47.88 -13.35 -16.35
CA PRO A 99 49.15 -12.90 -15.82
C PRO A 99 49.64 -13.80 -14.68
N LYS A 100 50.96 -13.80 -14.42
CA LYS A 100 51.56 -14.59 -13.33
C LYS A 100 51.12 -14.14 -11.93
N ARG A 101 50.73 -12.86 -11.77
CA ARG A 101 50.23 -12.28 -10.52
C ARG A 101 48.75 -11.90 -10.67
N ILE A 102 47.89 -12.57 -9.91
CA ILE A 102 46.43 -12.36 -9.90
C ILE A 102 45.88 -12.06 -8.49
N ALA A 103 46.65 -12.32 -7.45
CA ALA A 103 46.24 -12.13 -6.07
C ALA A 103 46.12 -10.64 -5.74
N GLY A 104 45.09 -10.34 -4.95
CA GLY A 104 44.80 -8.99 -4.49
C GLY A 104 43.55 -8.37 -5.14
N ASN A 105 43.06 -7.31 -4.52
CA ASN A 105 41.89 -6.59 -5.01
C ASN A 105 42.29 -5.54 -6.05
N PHE A 106 41.55 -5.46 -7.16
CA PHE A 106 41.83 -4.50 -8.23
C PHE A 106 41.75 -3.04 -7.73
N LEU A 107 40.83 -2.75 -6.79
CA LEU A 107 40.66 -1.44 -6.18
C LEU A 107 41.86 -1.04 -5.31
N MET A 108 42.58 -2.01 -4.76
CA MET A 108 43.64 -1.77 -3.78
C MET A 108 45.02 -1.51 -4.38
N LYS A 109 45.11 -1.35 -5.71
CA LYS A 109 46.40 -1.14 -6.39
C LYS A 109 47.02 0.25 -6.18
N LYS A 110 46.20 1.28 -5.96
CA LYS A 110 46.65 2.67 -5.71
C LYS A 110 46.06 3.19 -4.40
N PHE A 111 46.76 4.11 -3.77
CA PHE A 111 46.37 4.78 -2.53
C PHE A 111 45.92 6.21 -2.84
N ASN A 112 44.66 6.35 -3.28
CA ASN A 112 44.05 7.64 -3.62
C ASN A 112 42.69 7.77 -2.91
N TYR A 113 42.20 9.00 -2.73
CA TYR A 113 40.85 9.25 -2.22
C TYR A 113 39.75 8.56 -3.03
N VAL A 114 39.88 8.56 -4.36
CA VAL A 114 38.92 7.88 -5.26
C VAL A 114 38.87 6.39 -4.97
N ASN A 115 40.03 5.74 -4.84
CA ASN A 115 40.08 4.31 -4.53
C ASN A 115 39.57 4.00 -3.12
N GLN A 116 39.82 4.88 -2.15
CA GLN A 116 39.27 4.74 -0.80
C GLN A 116 37.74 4.80 -0.80
N ILE A 117 37.14 5.75 -1.53
CA ILE A 117 35.68 5.87 -1.67
C ILE A 117 35.11 4.67 -2.42
N LEU A 118 35.69 4.30 -3.57
CA LEU A 118 35.26 3.14 -4.34
C LEU A 118 35.35 1.86 -3.52
N TYR A 119 36.40 1.69 -2.71
CA TYR A 119 36.54 0.55 -1.83
C TYR A 119 35.52 0.55 -0.69
N ARG A 120 35.19 1.71 -0.12
CA ARG A 120 34.08 1.84 0.85
C ARG A 120 32.72 1.50 0.24
N ILE A 121 32.47 1.94 -1.00
CA ILE A 121 31.26 1.57 -1.74
C ILE A 121 31.22 0.07 -1.98
N TYR A 122 32.35 -0.53 -2.36
CA TYR A 122 32.49 -1.97 -2.53
C TYR A 122 32.15 -2.76 -1.25
N LEU A 123 32.56 -2.27 -0.07
CA LEU A 123 32.21 -2.86 1.23
C LEU A 123 30.73 -2.67 1.62
N LEU A 124 30.04 -1.70 1.02
CA LEU A 124 28.63 -1.39 1.30
C LEU A 124 27.66 -2.30 0.51
N ILE A 125 28.15 -2.94 -0.55
CA ILE A 125 27.35 -3.90 -1.33
C ILE A 125 27.18 -5.18 -0.50
N PRO A 126 25.93 -5.56 -0.14
CA PRO A 126 25.69 -6.72 0.72
C PRO A 126 26.10 -8.01 0.03
N PHE A 127 26.63 -8.97 0.80
CA PHE A 127 27.07 -10.30 0.38
C PHE A 127 28.22 -10.34 -0.64
N LEU A 128 28.61 -9.22 -1.25
CA LEU A 128 29.65 -9.21 -2.30
C LEU A 128 31.04 -9.53 -1.71
N LEU A 129 31.39 -8.93 -0.58
CA LEU A 129 32.67 -9.19 0.09
C LEU A 129 32.71 -10.62 0.62
N GLU A 130 31.64 -11.07 1.26
CA GLU A 130 31.53 -12.38 1.88
C GLU A 130 31.60 -13.51 0.84
N LEU A 131 30.82 -13.39 -0.25
CA LEU A 131 30.89 -14.35 -1.34
C LEU A 131 32.27 -14.37 -1.98
N ARG A 132 32.88 -13.18 -2.18
CA ARG A 132 34.23 -13.10 -2.71
C ARG A 132 35.25 -13.81 -1.83
N THR A 133 35.30 -13.52 -0.53
CA THR A 133 36.34 -14.04 0.36
C THR A 133 36.24 -15.56 0.48
N ILE A 134 35.01 -16.10 0.51
CA ILE A 134 34.76 -17.54 0.52
C ILE A 134 35.17 -18.19 -0.81
N MET A 135 34.77 -17.61 -1.96
CA MET A 135 35.19 -18.14 -3.26
C MET A 135 36.71 -18.10 -3.45
N ASP A 136 37.35 -17.00 -3.03
CA ASP A 136 38.80 -16.85 -3.12
C ASP A 136 39.51 -17.90 -2.24
N TRP A 137 38.95 -18.30 -1.09
CA TRP A 137 39.47 -19.41 -0.26
C TRP A 137 39.29 -20.79 -0.91
N ILE A 138 38.11 -21.08 -1.48
CA ILE A 138 37.80 -22.39 -2.09
C ILE A 138 38.71 -22.69 -3.29
N PHE A 139 38.98 -21.68 -4.12
CA PHE A 139 39.65 -21.88 -5.42
C PHE A 139 41.14 -21.51 -5.43
N THR A 140 41.69 -21.05 -4.31
CA THR A 140 43.12 -20.77 -4.17
C THR A 140 43.76 -21.82 -3.29
N ASP A 141 44.94 -22.32 -3.68
CA ASP A 141 45.70 -23.23 -2.83
C ASP A 141 46.34 -22.42 -1.68
N THR A 142 46.03 -22.76 -0.44
CA THR A 142 46.49 -22.04 0.77
C THR A 142 46.65 -23.01 1.93
N ALA A 143 47.59 -22.71 2.85
CA ALA A 143 47.73 -23.43 4.12
C ALA A 143 46.69 -23.02 5.17
N LEU A 144 46.02 -21.87 4.98
CA LEU A 144 45.17 -21.28 6.01
C LEU A 144 43.77 -21.91 6.01
N GLY A 145 43.30 -22.26 7.22
CA GLY A 145 41.89 -22.59 7.43
C GLY A 145 40.97 -21.39 7.18
N LEU A 146 39.67 -21.64 6.97
CA LEU A 146 38.69 -20.60 6.61
C LEU A 146 38.65 -19.43 7.61
N SER A 147 38.66 -19.71 8.92
CA SER A 147 38.64 -18.65 9.94
C SER A 147 39.89 -17.75 9.85
N SER A 148 41.07 -18.35 9.71
CA SER A 148 42.34 -17.64 9.56
C SER A 148 42.39 -16.83 8.26
N TRP A 149 41.82 -17.38 7.19
CA TRP A 149 41.65 -16.67 5.92
C TRP A 149 40.74 -15.43 6.08
N LEU A 150 39.58 -15.57 6.72
CA LEU A 150 38.67 -14.46 6.96
C LEU A 150 39.34 -13.37 7.82
N GLN A 151 40.07 -13.75 8.88
CA GLN A 151 40.85 -12.81 9.69
C GLN A 151 41.92 -12.07 8.86
N LEU A 152 42.65 -12.78 8.00
CA LEU A 152 43.63 -12.16 7.11
C LEU A 152 43.00 -11.13 6.17
N GLN A 153 41.85 -11.46 5.56
CA GLN A 153 41.16 -10.57 4.63
C GLN A 153 40.58 -9.33 5.33
N ASP A 154 40.07 -9.50 6.55
CA ASP A 154 39.57 -8.41 7.39
C ASP A 154 40.69 -7.42 7.74
N ILE A 155 41.80 -7.95 8.27
CA ILE A 155 43.02 -7.16 8.56
C ILE A 155 43.53 -6.46 7.29
N TYR A 156 43.55 -7.15 6.15
CA TYR A 156 43.99 -6.57 4.88
C TYR A 156 43.13 -5.39 4.44
N SER A 157 41.81 -5.53 4.57
CA SER A 157 40.83 -4.49 4.27
C SER A 157 41.02 -3.25 5.14
N ASP A 158 41.17 -3.45 6.45
CA ASP A 158 41.34 -2.37 7.42
C ASP A 158 42.67 -1.63 7.23
N VAL A 159 43.76 -2.38 7.07
CA VAL A 159 45.09 -1.81 6.83
C VAL A 159 45.12 -1.03 5.51
N TYR A 160 44.43 -1.50 4.46
CA TYR A 160 44.32 -0.76 3.21
C TYR A 160 43.60 0.58 3.41
N LEU A 161 42.45 0.58 4.07
CA LEU A 161 41.69 1.81 4.36
C LEU A 161 42.50 2.78 5.21
N LEU A 162 43.22 2.27 6.21
CA LEU A 162 44.07 3.07 7.07
C LEU A 162 45.26 3.66 6.31
N LYS A 163 45.90 2.88 5.44
CA LYS A 163 46.98 3.37 4.57
C LYS A 163 46.51 4.47 3.63
N CYS A 164 45.33 4.35 3.04
CA CYS A 164 44.73 5.43 2.24
C CYS A 164 44.46 6.69 3.08
N ALA A 165 43.97 6.54 4.32
CA ALA A 165 43.75 7.65 5.23
C ALA A 165 45.06 8.37 5.60
N ARG A 166 46.12 7.62 5.96
CA ARG A 166 47.44 8.21 6.27
C ARG A 166 48.08 8.87 5.05
N TRP A 167 47.93 8.28 3.86
CA TRP A 167 48.35 8.93 2.62
C TRP A 167 47.61 10.26 2.40
N ALA A 168 46.30 10.30 2.63
CA ALA A 168 45.50 11.52 2.50
C ALA A 168 45.92 12.60 3.51
N GLU A 169 46.15 12.24 4.77
CA GLU A 169 46.65 13.15 5.81
C GLU A 169 48.05 13.70 5.47
N GLN A 170 48.93 12.87 4.89
CA GLN A 170 50.25 13.28 4.47
C GLN A 170 50.23 14.20 3.25
N LYS A 171 49.31 13.96 2.29
CA LYS A 171 49.17 14.74 1.06
C LYS A 171 48.46 16.07 1.29
N TYR A 172 47.45 16.10 2.16
CA TYR A 172 46.66 17.28 2.51
C TYR A 172 46.87 17.60 3.99
N ARG A 173 48.08 18.03 4.33
CA ARG A 173 48.44 18.34 5.73
C ARG A 173 47.59 19.50 6.23
N THR A 174 47.03 19.32 7.42
CA THR A 174 46.42 20.40 8.18
C THR A 174 47.30 20.75 9.35
N ASP A 175 47.55 22.04 9.54
CA ASP A 175 48.34 22.51 10.66
C ASP A 175 47.72 22.08 11.99
N ARG A 176 48.57 21.63 12.91
CA ARG A 176 48.15 21.15 14.21
C ARG A 176 47.71 22.34 15.07
N GLY A 177 46.64 22.16 15.84
CA GLY A 177 46.12 23.21 16.73
C GLY A 177 45.31 24.31 16.05
N VAL A 178 45.05 24.21 14.74
CA VAL A 178 44.24 25.18 13.99
C VAL A 178 42.78 24.74 13.90
N THR A 179 41.86 25.69 13.90
CA THR A 179 40.43 25.42 13.71
C THR A 179 40.17 24.78 12.34
N ARG A 180 39.26 23.81 12.28
CA ARG A 180 38.86 23.18 11.02
C ARG A 180 38.07 24.18 10.16
N PRO A 181 38.26 24.19 8.83
CA PRO A 181 37.56 25.13 7.96
C PRO A 181 36.06 24.92 8.02
N LYS A 182 35.31 26.04 8.09
CA LYS A 182 33.85 26.06 8.26
C LYS A 182 33.13 25.17 7.25
N LEU A 183 33.56 25.15 5.99
CA LEU A 183 32.98 24.33 4.93
C LEU A 183 33.03 22.83 5.25
N THR A 184 34.14 22.32 5.78
CA THR A 184 34.25 20.90 6.15
C THR A 184 33.38 20.54 7.36
N LYS A 185 33.29 21.46 8.33
CA LYS A 185 32.48 21.27 9.54
C LYS A 185 30.99 21.25 9.21
N TYR A 186 30.50 22.27 8.50
CA TYR A 186 29.09 22.37 8.12
C TYR A 186 28.71 21.40 7.01
N GLY A 187 29.63 21.08 6.09
CA GLY A 187 29.39 20.11 5.01
C GLY A 187 29.22 18.69 5.56
N VAL A 188 30.21 18.17 6.28
CA VAL A 188 30.14 16.80 6.82
C VAL A 188 29.11 16.69 7.94
N GLY A 189 29.11 17.62 8.90
CA GLY A 189 28.16 17.62 10.01
C GLY A 189 26.72 17.88 9.56
N GLY A 190 26.52 18.83 8.65
CA GLY A 190 25.21 19.14 8.08
C GLY A 190 24.66 18.03 7.20
N SER A 191 25.51 17.36 6.40
CA SER A 191 25.10 16.17 5.63
C SER A 191 24.67 15.02 6.53
N LEU A 192 25.41 14.76 7.61
CA LEU A 192 25.05 13.73 8.59
C LEU A 192 23.72 14.05 9.30
N LEU A 193 23.54 15.31 9.70
CA LEU A 193 22.30 15.78 10.33
C LEU A 193 21.11 15.68 9.37
N ALA A 194 21.27 16.14 8.12
CA ALA A 194 20.24 16.06 7.09
C ALA A 194 19.84 14.61 6.77
N LEU A 195 20.80 13.70 6.72
CA LEU A 195 20.55 12.26 6.54
C LEU A 195 19.74 11.67 7.70
N LEU A 196 20.06 12.07 8.94
CA LEU A 196 19.31 11.62 10.12
C LEU A 196 17.88 12.17 10.13
N ILE A 197 17.68 13.45 9.79
CA ILE A 197 16.35 14.05 9.62
C ILE A 197 15.59 13.31 8.52
N LEU A 198 16.21 13.08 7.36
CA LEU A 198 15.58 12.34 6.27
C LEU A 198 15.15 10.95 6.74
N LEU A 199 15.98 10.19 7.45
CA LEU A 199 15.62 8.85 7.92
C LEU A 199 14.44 8.85 8.92
N ILE A 200 14.30 9.88 9.75
CA ILE A 200 13.20 10.00 10.71
C ILE A 200 11.89 10.41 10.01
N TRP A 201 11.96 11.32 9.04
CA TRP A 201 10.78 11.91 8.40
C TRP A 201 10.35 11.21 7.11
N PHE A 202 11.27 10.56 6.39
CA PHE A 202 10.99 9.88 5.13
C PHE A 202 9.87 8.85 5.22
N PRO A 203 9.81 7.97 6.24
CA PRO A 203 8.71 7.03 6.37
C PRO A 203 7.36 7.75 6.57
N LEU A 204 7.34 8.84 7.34
CA LEU A 204 6.11 9.62 7.59
C LEU A 204 5.61 10.28 6.29
N LEU A 205 6.53 10.87 5.52
CA LEU A 205 6.22 11.44 4.21
C LEU A 205 5.70 10.36 3.25
N PHE A 206 6.37 9.20 3.22
CA PHE A 206 5.96 8.07 2.40
C PHE A 206 4.53 7.59 2.73
N PHE A 207 4.17 7.51 4.02
CA PHE A 207 2.80 7.16 4.42
C PHE A 207 1.78 8.24 4.06
N SER A 208 2.14 9.52 4.10
CA SER A 208 1.24 10.59 3.61
C SER A 208 0.91 10.39 2.12
N PHE A 209 1.89 9.99 1.30
CA PHE A 209 1.67 9.64 -0.11
C PHE A 209 0.86 8.35 -0.29
N SER A 210 0.88 7.43 0.68
CA SER A 210 0.17 6.16 0.58
C SER A 210 -1.36 6.28 0.54
N SER A 211 -1.91 7.43 0.95
CA SER A 211 -3.34 7.74 0.81
C SER A 211 -3.85 7.77 -0.65
N SER A 212 -2.93 7.81 -1.62
CA SER A 212 -3.24 7.64 -3.04
C SER A 212 -3.61 6.19 -3.43
N PHE A 213 -3.26 5.20 -2.62
CA PHE A 213 -3.46 3.77 -2.96
C PHE A 213 -4.85 3.22 -2.56
N TYR A 214 -5.72 4.02 -1.96
CA TYR A 214 -7.08 3.61 -1.63
C TYR A 214 -7.96 3.60 -2.88
N GLN A 215 -8.67 2.49 -3.11
CA GLN A 215 -9.53 2.29 -4.28
C GLN A 215 -11.01 2.56 -3.95
N PRO A 216 -11.80 3.11 -4.89
CA PRO A 216 -13.24 3.23 -4.75
C PRO A 216 -13.90 1.86 -4.55
N ASN A 217 -14.94 1.79 -3.72
CA ASN A 217 -15.68 0.56 -3.44
C ASN A 217 -17.20 0.79 -3.60
N PRO A 218 -17.69 0.95 -4.84
CA PRO A 218 -19.11 1.13 -5.10
C PRO A 218 -19.93 -0.09 -4.67
N SER A 219 -21.22 0.13 -4.43
CA SER A 219 -22.14 -0.95 -4.08
C SER A 219 -22.47 -1.78 -5.32
N ASN A 220 -22.53 -3.11 -5.18
CA ASN A 220 -22.88 -4.02 -6.27
C ASN A 220 -24.40 -4.29 -6.30
N GLU A 221 -25.02 -4.39 -5.14
CA GLU A 221 -26.42 -4.73 -4.98
C GLU A 221 -26.97 -4.04 -3.73
N VAL A 222 -28.16 -3.46 -3.84
CA VAL A 222 -28.86 -2.81 -2.73
C VAL A 222 -30.28 -3.36 -2.65
N ASN A 223 -30.57 -4.12 -1.59
CA ASN A 223 -31.90 -4.60 -1.29
C ASN A 223 -32.58 -3.67 -0.28
N VAL A 224 -33.81 -3.27 -0.54
CA VAL A 224 -34.62 -2.38 0.30
C VAL A 224 -35.95 -3.07 0.60
N GLU A 225 -36.30 -3.11 1.88
CA GLU A 225 -37.53 -3.71 2.39
C GLU A 225 -38.25 -2.72 3.32
N ILE A 226 -39.57 -2.58 3.15
CA ILE A 226 -40.42 -1.82 4.07
C ILE A 226 -41.41 -2.77 4.73
N LYS A 227 -41.42 -2.80 6.07
CA LYS A 227 -42.28 -3.66 6.89
C LYS A 227 -43.22 -2.83 7.73
N LEU A 228 -44.49 -3.21 7.74
CA LEU A 228 -45.47 -2.71 8.70
C LEU A 228 -45.46 -3.64 9.91
N GLY A 229 -44.98 -3.19 11.07
CA GLY A 229 -44.87 -4.00 12.26
C GLY A 229 -43.94 -5.23 12.08
N PRO A 230 -44.24 -6.37 12.73
CA PRO A 230 -43.51 -7.62 12.57
C PRO A 230 -43.98 -8.48 11.39
N TYR A 231 -44.81 -7.94 10.50
CA TYR A 231 -45.45 -8.70 9.41
C TYR A 231 -44.58 -8.75 8.15
N LEU A 232 -45.07 -9.46 7.13
CA LEU A 232 -44.43 -9.54 5.82
C LEU A 232 -44.17 -8.14 5.23
N PRO A 233 -43.05 -7.95 4.50
CA PRO A 233 -42.75 -6.67 3.88
C PRO A 233 -43.87 -6.29 2.91
N ILE A 234 -44.27 -5.02 2.97
CA ILE A 234 -45.22 -4.45 2.02
C ILE A 234 -44.52 -4.06 0.73
N TYR A 235 -43.22 -3.79 0.77
CA TYR A 235 -42.41 -3.45 -0.39
C TYR A 235 -41.04 -4.07 -0.28
N GLN A 236 -40.59 -4.65 -1.38
CA GLN A 236 -39.27 -5.23 -1.54
C GLN A 236 -38.75 -4.88 -2.93
N MET A 237 -37.53 -4.36 -2.99
CA MET A 237 -36.86 -3.97 -4.23
C MET A 237 -35.36 -4.20 -4.14
N THR A 238 -34.80 -4.79 -5.18
CA THR A 238 -33.36 -5.02 -5.33
C THR A 238 -32.84 -4.20 -6.50
N ALA A 239 -32.03 -3.17 -6.21
CA ALA A 239 -31.32 -2.39 -7.23
C ALA A 239 -29.98 -3.04 -7.55
N GLN A 240 -29.74 -3.31 -8.84
CA GLN A 240 -28.52 -3.91 -9.37
C GLN A 240 -28.10 -3.22 -10.69
N ASP A 241 -26.80 -3.23 -10.99
CA ASP A 241 -26.18 -2.77 -12.24
C ASP A 241 -26.72 -1.43 -12.80
N ILE A 242 -27.79 -1.48 -13.60
CA ILE A 242 -28.41 -0.34 -14.30
C ILE A 242 -29.00 0.68 -13.31
N ASP A 243 -29.51 0.19 -12.19
CA ASP A 243 -30.13 1.01 -11.14
C ASP A 243 -29.08 1.73 -10.26
N LEU A 244 -27.81 1.34 -10.39
CA LEU A 244 -26.70 1.76 -9.56
C LEU A 244 -25.71 2.65 -10.35
N VAL A 245 -26.08 3.92 -10.53
CA VAL A 245 -25.37 4.85 -11.43
C VAL A 245 -24.33 5.68 -10.67
N PRO A 246 -23.05 5.71 -11.09
CA PRO A 246 -22.03 6.55 -10.45
C PRO A 246 -22.26 8.05 -10.71
N PHE A 247 -21.78 8.90 -9.82
CA PHE A 247 -21.91 10.36 -9.95
C PHE A 247 -21.05 10.93 -11.08
N THR A 248 -21.60 11.91 -11.82
CA THR A 248 -20.82 12.68 -12.80
C THR A 248 -20.10 13.85 -12.11
N SER A 249 -19.00 14.32 -12.69
CA SER A 249 -18.31 15.53 -12.22
C SER A 249 -19.21 16.78 -12.21
N ALA A 250 -20.16 16.87 -13.16
CA ALA A 250 -21.16 17.92 -13.20
C ALA A 250 -22.14 17.83 -12.02
N ASP A 251 -22.55 16.62 -11.63
CA ASP A 251 -23.46 16.41 -10.49
C ASP A 251 -22.82 16.83 -9.18
N LEU A 252 -21.55 16.47 -8.96
CA LEU A 252 -20.81 16.91 -7.77
C LEU A 252 -20.64 18.41 -7.70
N LYS A 253 -20.38 19.05 -8.85
CA LYS A 253 -20.31 20.51 -8.90
C LYS A 253 -21.67 21.13 -8.58
N ALA A 254 -22.74 20.62 -9.16
CA ALA A 254 -24.10 21.07 -8.88
C ALA A 254 -24.50 20.89 -7.41
N LEU A 255 -24.05 19.81 -6.76
CA LEU A 255 -24.26 19.59 -5.32
C LEU A 255 -23.55 20.66 -4.49
N ARG A 256 -22.30 20.98 -4.83
CA ARG A 256 -21.51 22.03 -4.16
C ARG A 256 -22.13 23.41 -4.37
N ASP A 257 -22.46 23.76 -5.62
CA ASP A 257 -23.12 25.02 -5.96
C ASP A 257 -24.47 25.16 -5.23
N ARG A 258 -25.19 24.04 -5.02
CA ARG A 258 -26.42 24.04 -4.23
C ARG A 258 -26.16 24.32 -2.76
N ILE A 259 -25.18 23.66 -2.15
CA ILE A 259 -24.79 23.91 -0.74
C ILE A 259 -24.42 25.38 -0.52
N ASP A 260 -23.76 26.01 -1.49
CA ASP A 260 -23.45 27.44 -1.44
C ASP A 260 -24.69 28.32 -1.48
N SER A 261 -25.63 27.99 -2.36
CA SER A 261 -26.88 28.76 -2.53
C SER A 261 -27.86 28.67 -1.35
N LEU A 262 -27.68 27.71 -0.43
CA LEU A 262 -28.53 27.57 0.74
C LEU A 262 -28.15 28.62 1.81
N ASN A 263 -29.13 29.34 2.37
CA ASN A 263 -28.92 30.33 3.44
C ASN A 263 -28.77 29.65 4.82
N ILE A 264 -27.71 28.88 5.03
CA ILE A 264 -27.41 28.15 6.29
C ILE A 264 -26.20 28.78 7.00
N GLU A 265 -26.07 28.57 8.31
CA GLU A 265 -24.89 28.90 9.12
C GLU A 265 -23.59 28.43 8.45
N THR A 266 -22.59 29.30 8.41
CA THR A 266 -21.28 29.03 7.79
C THR A 266 -20.61 27.78 8.35
N ALA A 267 -20.74 27.50 9.65
CA ALA A 267 -20.18 26.30 10.28
C ALA A 267 -20.75 24.97 9.72
N THR A 268 -22.03 24.96 9.34
CA THR A 268 -22.67 23.77 8.74
C THR A 268 -22.23 23.57 7.29
N LYS A 269 -22.05 24.68 6.54
CA LYS A 269 -21.46 24.65 5.19
C LYS A 269 -20.04 24.11 5.23
N ASP A 270 -19.21 24.59 6.15
CA ASP A 270 -17.83 24.13 6.32
C ASP A 270 -17.77 22.63 6.68
N SER A 271 -18.71 22.16 7.50
CA SER A 271 -18.82 20.74 7.84
C SER A 271 -19.22 19.87 6.63
N ALA A 272 -20.19 20.33 5.83
CA ALA A 272 -20.59 19.66 4.59
C ALA A 272 -19.47 19.65 3.55
N TYR A 273 -18.74 20.76 3.41
CA TYR A 273 -17.55 20.84 2.56
C TYR A 273 -16.40 19.95 3.04
N GLY A 274 -16.18 19.89 4.36
CA GLY A 274 -15.22 18.97 4.96
C GLY A 274 -15.52 17.52 4.60
N PHE A 275 -16.78 17.11 4.72
CA PHE A 275 -17.23 15.77 4.32
C PHE A 275 -17.07 15.53 2.80
N LEU A 276 -17.57 16.43 1.95
CA LEU A 276 -17.50 16.29 0.49
C LEU A 276 -16.09 16.34 -0.11
N ARG A 277 -15.09 16.80 0.66
CA ARG A 277 -13.69 16.81 0.22
C ARG A 277 -13.07 15.42 0.26
N ASP A 278 -13.56 14.55 1.14
CA ASP A 278 -12.99 13.21 1.32
C ASP A 278 -13.46 12.22 0.23
N PHE A 279 -14.52 12.58 -0.52
CA PHE A 279 -15.10 11.76 -1.59
C PHE A 279 -14.84 12.36 -2.99
N ASN A 280 -14.46 11.47 -3.91
CA ASN A 280 -14.41 11.73 -5.35
C ASN A 280 -15.72 11.30 -6.03
N ARG A 281 -15.86 11.63 -7.32
CA ARG A 281 -17.03 11.23 -8.14
C ARG A 281 -17.25 9.71 -8.16
N ASP A 282 -16.17 8.94 -8.19
CA ASP A 282 -16.21 7.49 -8.32
C ASP A 282 -16.59 6.80 -6.99
N ASP A 283 -16.55 7.55 -5.88
CA ASP A 283 -16.92 7.06 -4.55
C ASP A 283 -18.43 7.24 -4.28
N ILE A 284 -19.12 8.07 -5.09
CA ILE A 284 -20.50 8.46 -4.88
C ILE A 284 -21.38 7.81 -5.94
N GLN A 285 -22.49 7.21 -5.51
CA GLN A 285 -23.37 6.43 -6.37
C GLN A 285 -24.84 6.76 -6.10
N CYS A 286 -25.61 6.97 -7.17
CA CYS A 286 -27.06 7.03 -7.13
C CYS A 286 -27.63 5.59 -7.11
N VAL A 287 -28.58 5.35 -6.22
CA VAL A 287 -29.36 4.11 -6.14
C VAL A 287 -30.79 4.45 -6.51
N ASN A 288 -31.22 3.98 -7.67
CA ASN A 288 -32.57 4.18 -8.17
C ASN A 288 -33.41 2.94 -7.85
N LEU A 289 -34.43 3.07 -7.01
CA LEU A 289 -35.36 2.01 -6.67
C LEU A 289 -36.62 2.16 -7.50
N PHE A 290 -37.16 1.07 -8.01
CA PHE A 290 -38.43 1.10 -8.73
C PHE A 290 -39.60 1.32 -7.75
N ALA A 291 -40.57 2.16 -8.11
CA ALA A 291 -41.72 2.50 -7.27
C ALA A 291 -42.59 1.30 -6.90
N THR A 292 -42.71 0.34 -7.82
CA THR A 292 -43.53 -0.87 -7.63
C THR A 292 -42.71 -1.95 -6.93
N SER A 293 -43.31 -2.61 -5.92
CA SER A 293 -42.71 -3.79 -5.28
C SER A 293 -42.48 -4.90 -6.29
N VAL A 294 -41.33 -5.59 -6.19
CA VAL A 294 -41.01 -6.75 -7.04
C VAL A 294 -41.92 -7.93 -6.69
N ASP A 295 -42.18 -8.12 -5.39
CA ASP A 295 -42.99 -9.22 -4.88
C ASP A 295 -44.46 -8.84 -4.71
N LEU A 296 -45.35 -9.81 -4.97
CA LEU A 296 -46.77 -9.72 -4.67
C LEU A 296 -47.02 -9.76 -3.17
N TRP A 297 -48.07 -9.06 -2.70
CA TRP A 297 -48.34 -8.94 -1.27
C TRP A 297 -49.29 -10.04 -0.77
N GLU A 298 -48.72 -11.17 -0.38
CA GLU A 298 -49.43 -12.36 0.11
C GLU A 298 -49.66 -12.33 1.64
N ILE A 299 -50.62 -11.51 2.10
CA ILE A 299 -51.01 -11.48 3.52
C ILE A 299 -52.11 -12.50 3.83
N SER A 300 -51.93 -13.31 4.89
CA SER A 300 -52.99 -14.20 5.36
C SER A 300 -54.14 -13.40 6.01
N GLN A 301 -55.39 -13.84 5.77
CA GLN A 301 -56.59 -13.19 6.32
C GLN A 301 -56.55 -12.93 7.84
N PRO A 302 -56.16 -13.89 8.72
CA PRO A 302 -56.09 -13.61 10.16
C PRO A 302 -55.05 -12.55 10.54
N VAL A 303 -53.95 -12.46 9.79
CA VAL A 303 -52.93 -11.42 10.00
C VAL A 303 -53.45 -10.07 9.55
N ARG A 304 -54.17 -10.01 8.42
CA ARG A 304 -54.85 -8.79 7.95
C ARG A 304 -55.83 -8.26 9.00
N ASP A 305 -56.69 -9.11 9.56
CA ASP A 305 -57.63 -8.72 10.62
C ASP A 305 -56.91 -8.23 11.88
N THR A 306 -55.79 -8.86 12.23
CA THR A 306 -54.95 -8.44 13.36
C THR A 306 -54.33 -7.05 13.12
N VAL A 307 -53.83 -6.78 11.91
CA VAL A 307 -53.30 -5.46 11.52
C VAL A 307 -54.40 -4.40 11.61
N VAL A 308 -55.60 -4.69 11.10
CA VAL A 308 -56.75 -3.77 11.17
C VAL A 308 -57.16 -3.50 12.62
N ASN A 309 -57.20 -4.53 13.46
CA ASN A 309 -57.51 -4.38 14.89
C ASN A 309 -56.44 -3.54 15.62
N ASN A 310 -55.16 -3.75 15.30
CA ASN A 310 -54.06 -2.94 15.84
C ASN A 310 -54.15 -1.47 15.40
N LEU A 311 -54.51 -1.21 14.14
CA LEU A 311 -54.71 0.16 13.63
C LEU A 311 -55.91 0.88 14.28
N ARG A 312 -56.99 0.15 14.60
CA ARG A 312 -58.15 0.66 15.35
C ARG A 312 -57.85 0.91 16.82
N SER A 313 -56.94 0.11 17.41
CA SER A 313 -56.49 0.27 18.79
C SER A 313 -55.55 1.47 18.96
N ASN A 314 -55.32 1.89 20.21
CA ASN A 314 -54.39 3.00 20.54
C ASN A 314 -52.89 2.59 20.48
N VAL A 315 -52.55 1.44 19.87
CA VAL A 315 -51.18 0.91 19.79
C VAL A 315 -50.42 1.58 18.64
N THR A 316 -49.19 2.05 18.89
CA THR A 316 -48.31 2.59 17.85
C THR A 316 -47.82 1.47 16.93
N VAL A 317 -48.06 1.60 15.62
CA VAL A 317 -47.61 0.62 14.63
C VAL A 317 -46.30 1.11 14.01
N PRO A 318 -45.16 0.42 14.21
CA PRO A 318 -43.89 0.85 13.64
C PRO A 318 -43.81 0.45 12.16
N VAL A 319 -43.42 1.39 11.31
CA VAL A 319 -43.03 1.17 9.92
C VAL A 319 -41.51 1.13 9.88
N ARG A 320 -40.94 0.01 9.43
CA ARG A 320 -39.48 -0.19 9.36
C ARG A 320 -39.04 -0.17 7.90
N PHE A 321 -38.11 0.72 7.58
CA PHE A 321 -37.35 0.74 6.33
C PHE A 321 -36.00 0.08 6.60
N SER A 322 -35.76 -1.10 6.04
CA SER A 322 -34.50 -1.82 6.15
C SER A 322 -33.80 -1.91 4.80
N TYR A 323 -32.49 -1.69 4.78
CA TYR A 323 -31.69 -1.77 3.57
C TYR A 323 -30.45 -2.64 3.82
N THR A 324 -30.13 -3.47 2.83
CA THR A 324 -29.01 -4.40 2.83
C THR A 324 -28.15 -4.12 1.61
N ILE A 325 -26.91 -3.69 1.86
CA ILE A 325 -25.95 -3.30 0.84
C ILE A 325 -24.92 -4.41 0.70
N ARG A 326 -24.73 -4.92 -0.52
CA ARG A 326 -23.73 -5.93 -0.85
C ARG A 326 -22.64 -5.30 -1.71
N ARG A 327 -21.39 -5.52 -1.30
CA ARG A 327 -20.19 -5.03 -1.98
C ARG A 327 -19.24 -6.16 -2.34
N SER A 328 -18.43 -5.91 -3.36
CA SER A 328 -17.35 -6.81 -3.75
C SER A 328 -16.42 -7.09 -2.56
N PRO A 329 -15.95 -8.35 -2.40
CA PRO A 329 -15.11 -8.71 -1.27
C PRO A 329 -13.81 -7.90 -1.25
N LEU A 330 -13.46 -7.42 -0.07
CA LEU A 330 -12.25 -6.63 0.22
C LEU A 330 -10.98 -7.47 0.22
N ASP A 331 -11.13 -8.78 0.42
CA ASP A 331 -10.06 -9.74 0.62
C ASP A 331 -10.25 -10.88 -0.40
N GLN A 332 -9.27 -11.08 -1.30
CA GLN A 332 -9.12 -12.32 -2.09
C GLN A 332 -8.45 -13.42 -1.25
N ASP A 333 -8.68 -13.44 0.06
CA ASP A 333 -8.20 -14.56 0.87
C ASP A 333 -9.11 -15.76 0.62
N ASN A 334 -8.48 -16.91 0.34
CA ASN A 334 -9.07 -18.22 0.05
C ASN A 334 -9.88 -18.80 1.23
N SER A 335 -10.87 -18.07 1.70
CA SER A 335 -12.02 -18.52 2.47
C SER A 335 -13.21 -18.09 1.64
N GLY A 336 -13.82 -19.03 0.92
CA GLY A 336 -14.88 -18.76 -0.04
C GLY A 336 -15.96 -17.85 0.55
N ASP A 337 -16.35 -16.86 -0.25
CA ASP A 337 -17.54 -16.03 -0.13
C ASP A 337 -17.95 -15.61 1.27
N GLN A 338 -17.76 -14.33 1.61
CA GLN A 338 -18.92 -13.46 1.88
C GLN A 338 -18.61 -12.05 1.37
N ALA A 339 -19.40 -11.60 0.39
CA ALA A 339 -19.51 -10.18 0.07
C ALA A 339 -19.67 -9.38 1.38
N THR A 340 -19.09 -8.17 1.47
CA THR A 340 -19.32 -7.36 2.68
C THR A 340 -20.76 -6.88 2.67
N ILE A 341 -21.59 -7.57 3.44
CA ILE A 341 -22.99 -7.23 3.64
C ILE A 341 -23.07 -6.23 4.77
N VAL A 342 -23.67 -5.08 4.47
CA VAL A 342 -23.86 -4.02 5.44
C VAL A 342 -25.34 -3.66 5.49
N THR A 343 -25.94 -3.80 6.68
CA THR A 343 -27.38 -3.61 6.92
C THR A 343 -27.64 -2.37 7.76
N GLY A 344 -28.70 -1.62 7.44
CA GLY A 344 -29.22 -0.54 8.26
C GLY A 344 -30.75 -0.57 8.33
N GLU A 345 -31.31 0.10 9.33
CA GLU A 345 -32.76 0.25 9.48
C GLU A 345 -33.12 1.66 9.96
N ASN A 346 -34.22 2.20 9.44
CA ASN A 346 -34.88 3.41 9.91
C ASN A 346 -36.32 3.06 10.30
N THR A 347 -36.80 3.56 11.43
CA THR A 347 -38.13 3.18 11.95
C THR A 347 -38.97 4.40 12.29
N VAL A 348 -40.18 4.47 11.75
CA VAL A 348 -41.15 5.55 12.00
C VAL A 348 -42.39 4.95 12.65
N GLY A 349 -42.84 5.49 13.79
CA GLY A 349 -44.04 5.01 14.48
C GLY A 349 -45.30 5.74 14.03
N ILE A 350 -46.30 5.01 13.53
CA ILE A 350 -47.65 5.56 13.27
C ILE A 350 -48.38 5.68 14.61
N THR A 351 -48.49 6.91 15.11
CA THR A 351 -49.06 7.19 16.43
C THR A 351 -50.58 7.25 16.33
N ALA A 352 -51.30 7.18 17.45
CA ALA A 352 -52.77 7.27 17.46
C ALA A 352 -53.33 8.64 17.05
N ASN A 353 -52.47 9.66 17.04
CA ASN A 353 -52.81 11.00 16.56
C ASN A 353 -52.93 11.05 15.03
N ASP A 354 -52.31 10.11 14.30
CA ASP A 354 -52.29 10.05 12.84
C ASP A 354 -53.53 9.34 12.28
N LYS A 355 -54.72 9.86 12.64
CA LYS A 355 -56.01 9.24 12.28
C LYS A 355 -56.22 9.14 10.77
N SER A 356 -55.66 10.07 9.98
CA SER A 356 -55.73 10.06 8.51
C SER A 356 -55.00 8.85 7.91
N ILE A 357 -53.77 8.59 8.34
CA ILE A 357 -52.94 7.46 7.86
C ILE A 357 -53.57 6.13 8.27
N ARG A 358 -54.06 6.04 9.53
CA ARG A 358 -54.71 4.83 10.05
C ARG A 358 -56.00 4.50 9.32
N ASN A 359 -56.86 5.49 9.09
CA ASN A 359 -58.12 5.28 8.39
C ASN A 359 -57.87 4.87 6.92
N ALA A 360 -56.93 5.54 6.23
CA ALA A 360 -56.54 5.17 4.88
C ALA A 360 -56.00 3.73 4.80
N LEU A 361 -55.13 3.33 5.73
CA LEU A 361 -54.65 1.95 5.82
C LEU A 361 -55.80 0.96 6.07
N ILE A 362 -56.74 1.26 6.96
CA ILE A 362 -57.90 0.39 7.25
C ILE A 362 -58.79 0.24 6.01
N GLU A 363 -59.02 1.32 5.26
CA GLU A 363 -59.81 1.30 4.02
C GLU A 363 -59.13 0.47 2.92
N ILE A 364 -57.81 0.62 2.75
CA ILE A 364 -56.99 -0.19 1.83
C ILE A 364 -57.06 -1.68 2.21
N LEU A 365 -56.93 -2.00 3.49
CA LEU A 365 -56.92 -3.38 3.98
C LEU A 365 -58.29 -4.07 3.92
N ASN A 366 -59.39 -3.34 4.12
CA ASN A 366 -60.76 -3.87 4.03
C ASN A 366 -61.24 -4.07 2.59
N GLY A 367 -60.43 -3.70 1.59
CA GLY A 367 -60.73 -3.97 0.18
C GLY A 367 -61.79 -3.06 -0.42
N ALA A 368 -62.07 -1.90 0.18
CA ALA A 368 -62.96 -0.86 -0.35
C ALA A 368 -62.31 -0.10 -1.52
N MET A 369 -61.88 -0.84 -2.56
CA MET A 369 -61.39 -0.26 -3.81
C MET A 369 -62.56 -0.09 -4.77
N ASP A 370 -63.20 1.07 -4.70
CA ASP A 370 -64.06 1.54 -5.79
C ASP A 370 -63.19 1.83 -7.02
N SER A 371 -63.69 1.42 -8.18
CA SER A 371 -63.01 1.38 -9.50
C SER A 371 -62.41 2.70 -10.03
N ARG A 372 -62.43 3.80 -9.27
CA ARG A 372 -61.97 5.13 -9.72
C ARG A 372 -60.98 5.84 -8.80
N THR A 373 -60.66 5.33 -7.61
CA THR A 373 -59.74 6.02 -6.69
C THR A 373 -58.75 5.06 -6.04
N THR A 374 -57.47 5.20 -6.40
CA THR A 374 -56.36 4.65 -5.61
C THR A 374 -56.27 5.45 -4.30
N ILE A 375 -56.52 4.78 -3.17
CA ILE A 375 -56.36 5.41 -1.85
C ILE A 375 -54.88 5.40 -1.53
N ASN A 376 -54.27 6.58 -1.49
CA ASN A 376 -52.86 6.76 -1.15
C ASN A 376 -52.74 7.43 0.22
N PHE A 377 -51.78 6.99 1.03
CA PHE A 377 -51.40 7.67 2.28
C PHE A 377 -49.93 8.05 2.27
N THR A 378 -49.56 9.05 3.07
CA THR A 378 -48.19 9.57 3.09
C THR A 378 -47.54 9.32 4.45
N ILE A 379 -46.36 8.70 4.45
CA ILE A 379 -45.52 8.56 5.64
C ILE A 379 -44.40 9.57 5.55
N VAL A 380 -44.30 10.39 6.59
CA VAL A 380 -43.28 11.43 6.72
C VAL A 380 -41.99 10.84 7.26
N ASN A 381 -40.84 11.28 6.74
CA ASN A 381 -39.50 10.93 7.20
C ASN A 381 -39.10 9.43 7.14
N LEU A 382 -39.54 8.69 6.12
CA LEU A 382 -39.25 7.25 6.04
C LEU A 382 -37.92 6.91 5.33
N LEU A 383 -37.67 7.50 4.16
CA LEU A 383 -36.52 7.15 3.30
C LEU A 383 -35.36 8.13 3.46
N PRO A 384 -34.17 7.71 3.95
CA PRO A 384 -33.00 8.56 4.02
C PRO A 384 -32.40 8.74 2.63
N ARG A 385 -32.24 10.00 2.19
CA ARG A 385 -31.78 10.29 0.84
C ARG A 385 -30.26 10.21 0.69
N PHE A 386 -29.52 10.52 1.74
CA PHE A 386 -28.05 10.49 1.75
C PHE A 386 -27.57 9.49 2.79
N LEU A 387 -26.75 8.53 2.37
CA LEU A 387 -26.19 7.49 3.25
C LEU A 387 -24.67 7.43 3.13
N HIS A 388 -23.98 7.38 4.27
CA HIS A 388 -22.54 7.14 4.35
C HIS A 388 -22.26 5.66 4.60
N VAL A 389 -21.64 5.02 3.62
CA VAL A 389 -21.49 3.58 3.54
C VAL A 389 -20.04 3.17 3.84
N LYS A 390 -19.78 2.93 5.13
CA LYS A 390 -18.45 2.51 5.64
C LYS A 390 -18.12 1.06 5.29
N PRO A 391 -16.85 0.62 5.22
CA PRO A 391 -16.48 -0.69 4.66
C PRO A 391 -16.95 -1.92 5.47
N LYS A 392 -16.95 -1.84 6.80
CA LYS A 392 -17.33 -2.95 7.72
C LYS A 392 -18.28 -2.51 8.85
N ALA A 393 -18.69 -1.25 8.87
CA ALA A 393 -19.57 -0.70 9.90
C ALA A 393 -20.97 -0.45 9.33
N LYS A 394 -21.98 -0.36 10.22
CA LYS A 394 -23.34 0.02 9.83
C LYS A 394 -23.31 1.33 9.03
N PRO A 395 -24.11 1.49 7.97
CA PRO A 395 -24.16 2.72 7.20
C PRO A 395 -24.71 3.79 8.12
N GLU A 396 -24.02 4.91 8.17
CA GLU A 396 -24.42 6.03 9.01
C GLU A 396 -25.13 7.06 8.14
N GLU A 397 -26.11 7.69 8.74
CA GLU A 397 -26.70 8.89 8.19
C GLU A 397 -25.69 10.03 8.27
N ILE A 398 -25.62 10.85 7.22
CA ILE A 398 -24.67 11.95 7.16
C ILE A 398 -25.18 13.10 8.01
N PHE A 399 -24.67 13.18 9.23
CA PHE A 399 -25.00 14.22 10.19
C PHE A 399 -24.70 15.64 9.67
N ALA A 400 -23.73 15.79 8.76
CA ALA A 400 -23.44 17.07 8.11
C ALA A 400 -24.61 17.59 7.26
N PHE A 401 -25.46 16.70 6.73
CA PHE A 401 -26.65 17.06 5.97
C PHE A 401 -27.96 16.97 6.78
N LYS A 402 -27.95 16.34 7.97
CA LYS A 402 -29.12 16.13 8.85
C LYS A 402 -29.55 17.37 9.66
N ASN A 403 -28.87 18.50 9.50
CA ASN A 403 -29.09 19.79 10.16
C ASN A 403 -28.88 19.84 11.69
N SER A 404 -28.52 21.03 12.14
CA SER A 404 -28.04 21.42 13.46
C SER A 404 -28.96 21.02 14.63
N ASN A 405 -28.56 19.99 15.37
CA ASN A 405 -29.06 19.72 16.72
C ASN A 405 -27.91 19.62 17.73
N PHE A 406 -26.86 20.45 17.57
CA PHE A 406 -25.75 20.43 18.52
C PHE A 406 -25.76 21.53 19.59
N ILE A 407 -26.63 22.57 19.55
CA ILE A 407 -26.69 23.59 20.63
C ILE A 407 -28.13 24.04 21.00
N LEU A 408 -29.16 23.19 20.88
CA LEU A 408 -30.53 23.58 21.25
C LEU A 408 -31.21 22.64 22.25
N LYS A 409 -30.46 22.19 23.27
CA LYS A 409 -31.08 21.71 24.51
C LYS A 409 -31.36 22.83 25.53
N ASN A 410 -30.88 24.06 25.30
CA ASN A 410 -31.04 25.20 26.22
C ASN A 410 -31.87 26.38 25.68
N PHE A 411 -32.60 26.22 24.57
CA PHE A 411 -33.36 27.35 23.98
C PHE A 411 -34.70 26.92 23.36
N ILE A 412 -35.36 25.90 23.95
CA ILE A 412 -36.67 25.44 23.48
C ILE A 412 -37.85 26.21 24.12
N ASP A 413 -37.63 27.07 25.12
CA ASP A 413 -38.73 27.81 25.74
C ASP A 413 -39.13 29.13 25.07
N TYR A 414 -38.40 29.64 24.07
CA TYR A 414 -38.66 31.02 23.59
C TYR A 414 -39.16 31.21 22.15
N LEU A 415 -39.09 30.26 21.23
CA LEU A 415 -39.57 30.51 19.86
C LEU A 415 -40.48 29.41 19.29
N LYS A 416 -41.67 29.32 19.89
CA LYS A 416 -42.93 28.85 19.26
C LYS A 416 -43.40 29.71 18.06
N SER A 417 -42.51 30.54 17.50
CA SER A 417 -42.80 31.56 16.50
C SER A 417 -41.64 31.61 15.51
N THR A 418 -41.56 30.67 14.57
CA THR A 418 -41.07 30.85 13.19
C THR A 418 -41.24 29.51 12.44
N PHE A 419 -42.28 29.45 11.60
CA PHE A 419 -42.66 28.30 10.77
C PHE A 419 -41.75 28.13 9.54
N CYS A 420 -40.42 28.19 9.70
CA CYS A 420 -39.46 28.12 8.59
C CYS A 420 -38.39 27.00 8.75
N ILE A 421 -38.34 26.32 9.88
CA ILE A 421 -37.37 25.22 10.13
C ILE A 421 -37.86 23.88 9.55
N LEU A 422 -39.16 23.75 9.25
CA LEU A 422 -39.77 22.54 8.66
C LEU A 422 -39.33 22.26 7.21
N GLY A 423 -38.73 23.22 6.51
CA GLY A 423 -38.25 23.02 5.13
C GLY A 423 -36.99 22.14 5.02
N PHE A 424 -36.16 22.09 6.06
CA PHE A 424 -34.85 21.41 5.98
C PHE A 424 -34.91 19.93 6.36
N LEU A 425 -35.86 19.52 7.21
CA LEU A 425 -36.12 18.11 7.47
C LEU A 425 -36.71 17.40 6.22
N ASN A 426 -37.45 18.15 5.40
CA ASN A 426 -38.07 17.65 4.17
C ASN A 426 -37.06 17.25 3.06
N ASP A 427 -35.80 17.69 3.12
CA ASP A 427 -34.80 17.39 2.08
C ASP A 427 -33.90 16.20 2.44
N TYR A 428 -33.75 15.87 3.73
CA TYR A 428 -32.89 14.76 4.17
C TYR A 428 -33.61 13.41 4.18
N TYR A 429 -34.86 13.41 4.67
CA TYR A 429 -35.74 12.26 4.53
C TYR A 429 -36.83 12.56 3.50
N ALA A 430 -37.01 11.63 2.57
CA ALA A 430 -38.11 11.68 1.64
C ALA A 430 -39.40 11.19 2.31
N ASN A 431 -40.47 11.96 2.09
CA ASN A 431 -41.83 11.56 2.43
C ASN A 431 -42.32 10.60 1.34
N ILE A 432 -42.80 9.42 1.73
CA ILE A 432 -43.23 8.40 0.78
C ILE A 432 -44.75 8.33 0.79
N THR A 433 -45.36 8.44 -0.38
CA THR A 433 -46.74 8.03 -0.59
C THR A 433 -46.80 6.57 -0.94
N MET A 434 -47.73 5.84 -0.33
CA MET A 434 -47.94 4.42 -0.57
C MET A 434 -49.37 4.22 -1.05
N GLY A 435 -49.53 3.46 -2.13
CA GLY A 435 -50.80 3.00 -2.66
C GLY A 435 -50.78 1.50 -2.85
N LEU A 436 -51.94 0.86 -2.76
CA LEU A 436 -52.11 -0.53 -3.15
C LEU A 436 -52.70 -0.56 -4.56
N ASN A 437 -52.16 -1.39 -5.44
CA ASN A 437 -52.72 -1.65 -6.76
C ASN A 437 -53.20 -3.10 -6.87
N SER A 438 -54.14 -3.35 -7.78
CA SER A 438 -54.72 -4.69 -7.98
C SER A 438 -55.09 -4.94 -9.45
N THR A 439 -54.87 -6.16 -9.93
CA THR A 439 -55.28 -6.64 -11.26
C THR A 439 -56.76 -7.04 -11.27
N LYS A 440 -57.68 -6.07 -11.06
CA LYS A 440 -59.13 -6.34 -11.25
C LYS A 440 -59.54 -6.46 -12.72
N THR A 441 -58.60 -6.41 -13.67
CA THR A 441 -58.84 -6.48 -15.12
C THR A 441 -58.98 -7.91 -15.64
N VAL A 442 -58.57 -8.92 -14.86
CA VAL A 442 -58.73 -10.34 -15.19
C VAL A 442 -59.73 -10.98 -14.21
N PRO A 443 -60.79 -11.65 -14.69
CA PRO A 443 -61.70 -12.34 -13.78
C PRO A 443 -60.97 -13.48 -13.06
N ASN A 444 -61.07 -13.52 -11.73
CA ASN A 444 -60.47 -14.47 -10.77
C ASN A 444 -59.04 -14.21 -10.26
N SER A 445 -58.33 -13.15 -10.67
CA SER A 445 -57.07 -12.77 -10.01
C SER A 445 -57.30 -11.72 -8.93
N THR A 446 -56.90 -12.00 -7.69
CA THR A 446 -56.89 -11.04 -6.56
C THR A 446 -55.48 -10.61 -6.21
N ASP A 447 -54.59 -10.54 -7.20
CA ASP A 447 -53.21 -10.16 -6.97
C ASP A 447 -53.15 -8.68 -6.61
N VAL A 448 -52.47 -8.39 -5.51
CA VAL A 448 -52.29 -7.05 -4.96
C VAL A 448 -50.82 -6.80 -4.72
N TRP A 449 -50.36 -5.60 -5.04
CA TRP A 449 -48.99 -5.16 -4.79
C TRP A 449 -48.97 -3.71 -4.35
N TRP A 450 -47.91 -3.31 -3.67
CA TRP A 450 -47.73 -1.94 -3.22
C TRP A 450 -46.93 -1.13 -4.25
N GLU A 451 -47.37 0.10 -4.46
CA GLU A 451 -46.67 1.12 -5.24
C GLU A 451 -46.30 2.28 -4.31
N MET A 452 -45.08 2.76 -4.46
CA MET A 452 -44.51 3.84 -3.67
C MET A 452 -44.11 4.99 -4.58
N SER A 453 -44.48 6.21 -4.23
CA SER A 453 -43.96 7.39 -4.92
C SER A 453 -43.56 8.47 -3.93
N GLU A 454 -42.47 9.18 -4.23
CA GLU A 454 -42.01 10.32 -3.43
C GLU A 454 -43.07 11.43 -3.42
N TYR A 455 -43.46 11.89 -2.23
CA TYR A 455 -44.46 12.95 -2.07
C TYR A 455 -43.87 14.30 -2.45
N GLY A 456 -44.24 14.77 -3.65
CA GLY A 456 -43.86 16.09 -4.17
C GLY A 456 -42.59 16.05 -5.00
N ASN A 457 -42.73 16.18 -6.33
CA ASN A 457 -41.64 16.15 -7.31
C ASN A 457 -40.65 17.35 -7.26
N LYS A 458 -40.44 17.99 -6.11
CA LYS A 458 -39.60 19.19 -6.01
C LYS A 458 -38.68 19.13 -4.79
N TYR A 459 -37.81 18.14 -4.77
CA TYR A 459 -36.60 18.26 -3.98
C TYR A 459 -35.73 19.37 -4.55
N SER A 460 -35.02 20.05 -3.66
CA SER A 460 -34.11 21.15 -3.96
C SER A 460 -32.94 20.77 -4.88
N TYR A 461 -32.54 19.50 -4.90
CA TYR A 461 -31.46 18.94 -5.71
C TYR A 461 -31.85 17.55 -6.21
N THR A 462 -31.69 17.30 -7.51
CA THR A 462 -31.82 15.98 -8.13
C THR A 462 -30.64 15.81 -9.09
N PRO A 463 -29.68 14.90 -8.80
CA PRO A 463 -28.54 14.67 -9.69
C PRO A 463 -28.99 14.05 -11.01
N SER A 464 -28.21 14.19 -12.07
CA SER A 464 -28.51 13.55 -13.37
C SER A 464 -28.50 12.02 -13.31
N CYS A 465 -27.80 11.43 -12.33
CA CYS A 465 -27.81 9.99 -12.06
C CYS A 465 -29.08 9.48 -11.35
N ALA A 466 -29.91 10.37 -10.79
CA ALA A 466 -31.20 9.99 -10.21
C ALA A 466 -32.27 9.97 -11.29
N PHE A 467 -32.97 8.85 -11.45
CA PHE A 467 -34.08 8.78 -12.38
C PHE A 467 -35.24 9.63 -11.85
N SER A 468 -35.70 10.58 -12.67
CA SER A 468 -36.81 11.48 -12.32
C SER A 468 -38.10 10.97 -12.95
N GLY A 469 -39.09 10.66 -12.10
CA GLY A 469 -40.41 10.21 -12.51
C GLY A 469 -41.20 9.67 -11.31
N GLN A 470 -42.52 9.54 -11.44
CA GLN A 470 -43.36 8.97 -10.37
C GLN A 470 -43.05 7.48 -10.09
N ASN A 471 -42.21 6.87 -10.92
CA ASN A 471 -41.95 5.43 -10.93
C ASN A 471 -40.60 5.06 -10.28
N TYR A 472 -39.83 6.01 -9.75
CA TYR A 472 -38.54 5.73 -9.12
C TYR A 472 -38.37 6.50 -7.81
N LEU A 473 -37.73 5.87 -6.83
CA LEU A 473 -37.23 6.48 -5.59
C LEU A 473 -35.70 6.59 -5.70
N SER A 474 -35.09 7.67 -5.25
CA SER A 474 -33.64 7.87 -5.41
C SER A 474 -32.91 8.07 -4.09
N MET A 475 -31.85 7.29 -3.88
CA MET A 475 -30.92 7.45 -2.76
C MET A 475 -29.50 7.73 -3.28
N ILE A 476 -28.69 8.43 -2.49
CA ILE A 476 -27.31 8.79 -2.82
C ILE A 476 -26.40 8.19 -1.76
N PHE A 477 -25.50 7.31 -2.19
CA PHE A 477 -24.55 6.61 -1.33
C PHE A 477 -23.17 7.23 -1.47
N PHE A 478 -22.55 7.54 -0.33
CA PHE A 478 -21.15 7.94 -0.23
C PHE A 478 -20.36 6.73 0.28
N ASN A 479 -19.61 6.08 -0.60
CA ASN A 479 -18.86 4.87 -0.27
C ASN A 479 -17.44 5.21 0.19
N ASP A 480 -17.02 4.70 1.34
CA ASP A 480 -15.63 4.84 1.78
C ASP A 480 -14.69 4.03 0.87
N LYS A 481 -13.56 4.64 0.52
CA LYS A 481 -12.47 3.94 -0.17
C LYS A 481 -11.87 2.86 0.70
N VAL A 482 -11.30 1.86 0.05
CA VAL A 482 -10.75 0.69 0.72
C VAL A 482 -9.32 0.43 0.31
N SER A 483 -8.51 -0.04 1.26
CA SER A 483 -7.14 -0.46 0.96
C SER A 483 -7.19 -1.79 0.21
N PRO A 484 -6.32 -1.99 -0.80
CA PRO A 484 -6.15 -3.31 -1.41
C PRO A 484 -5.89 -4.39 -0.34
N ALA A 485 -6.39 -5.61 -0.56
CA ALA A 485 -6.29 -6.75 0.38
C ALA A 485 -4.86 -6.92 0.96
N ASN A 486 -3.83 -6.80 0.12
CA ASN A 486 -2.43 -6.98 0.51
C ASN A 486 -1.90 -5.92 1.50
N ILE A 487 -2.58 -4.79 1.64
CA ILE A 487 -2.19 -3.64 2.46
C ILE A 487 -3.19 -3.44 3.62
N SER A 488 -4.28 -4.22 3.67
CA SER A 488 -5.32 -4.09 4.70
C SER A 488 -4.78 -4.26 6.13
N PHE A 489 -3.74 -5.09 6.30
CA PHE A 489 -3.02 -5.30 7.57
C PHE A 489 -2.33 -4.04 8.12
N LEU A 490 -2.07 -3.03 7.27
CA LEU A 490 -1.42 -1.77 7.66
C LEU A 490 -2.40 -0.75 8.28
N THR A 491 -3.70 -1.03 8.30
CA THR A 491 -4.69 -0.03 8.70
C THR A 491 -4.71 0.25 10.23
N ARG A 492 -4.72 1.55 10.56
CA ARG A 492 -4.69 2.21 11.89
C ARG A 492 -3.43 2.03 12.75
N TYR A 493 -3.21 0.88 13.40
CA TYR A 493 -2.10 0.72 14.34
C TYR A 493 -0.84 0.11 13.71
N GLY A 494 -0.98 -0.57 12.56
CA GLY A 494 0.12 -1.20 11.84
C GLY A 494 1.17 -0.20 11.35
N ILE A 495 0.74 0.96 10.82
CA ILE A 495 1.64 2.03 10.35
C ILE A 495 2.49 2.60 11.49
N ILE A 496 1.90 2.87 12.65
CA ILE A 496 2.62 3.40 13.82
C ILE A 496 3.61 2.35 14.35
N GLY A 497 3.22 1.08 14.40
CA GLY A 497 4.12 -0.02 14.76
C GLY A 497 5.29 -0.19 13.79
N LEU A 498 5.03 -0.15 12.49
CA LEU A 498 6.07 -0.24 11.46
C LEU A 498 7.02 0.97 11.52
N TYR A 499 6.47 2.18 11.70
CA TYR A 499 7.26 3.39 11.87
C TYR A 499 8.19 3.31 13.09
N THR A 500 7.65 2.98 14.25
CA THR A 500 8.41 2.91 15.51
C THR A 500 9.51 1.85 15.43
N THR A 501 9.20 0.66 14.90
CA THR A 501 10.20 -0.39 14.71
C THR A 501 11.30 0.02 13.74
N PHE A 502 10.96 0.64 12.60
CA PHE A 502 11.93 1.17 11.65
C PHE A 502 12.87 2.20 12.30
N VAL A 503 12.30 3.19 13.00
CA VAL A 503 13.09 4.25 13.67
C VAL A 503 14.01 3.65 14.73
N VAL A 504 13.54 2.70 15.54
CA VAL A 504 14.37 2.04 16.57
C VAL A 504 15.52 1.25 15.94
N VAL A 505 15.28 0.53 14.84
CA VAL A 505 16.33 -0.22 14.12
C VAL A 505 17.37 0.74 13.55
N VAL A 506 16.94 1.80 12.87
CA VAL A 506 17.84 2.82 12.33
C VAL A 506 18.66 3.50 13.44
N ALA A 507 18.02 3.84 14.57
CA ALA A 507 18.69 4.44 15.71
C ALA A 507 19.76 3.50 16.32
N ARG A 508 19.45 2.20 16.44
CA ARG A 508 20.41 1.19 16.91
C ARG A 508 21.59 1.02 15.97
N LEU A 509 21.34 0.98 14.66
CA LEU A 509 22.39 0.92 13.65
C LEU A 509 23.30 2.15 13.72
N PHE A 510 22.70 3.35 13.76
CA PHE A 510 23.46 4.60 13.86
C PHE A 510 24.29 4.67 15.15
N ARG A 511 23.74 4.23 16.28
CA ARG A 511 24.48 4.15 17.56
C ARG A 511 25.66 3.19 17.49
N THR A 512 25.53 2.08 16.76
CA THR A 512 26.62 1.11 16.57
C THR A 512 27.76 1.71 15.75
N ILE A 513 27.44 2.48 14.70
CA ILE A 513 28.43 3.16 13.85
C ILE A 513 29.19 4.25 14.63
N LEU A 514 28.52 4.98 15.52
CA LEU A 514 29.14 6.04 16.33
C LEU A 514 30.04 5.53 17.46
N GLN A 515 29.92 4.25 17.85
CA GLN A 515 30.75 3.65 18.91
C GLN A 515 32.14 3.27 18.38
N THR A 516 32.99 4.27 18.20
CA THR A 516 34.36 4.09 17.67
C THR A 516 35.41 3.78 18.73
N SER A 517 35.08 3.87 20.03
CA SER A 517 36.06 3.77 21.12
C SER A 517 36.77 2.42 21.21
N ARG A 518 36.05 1.32 20.93
CA ARG A 518 36.58 -0.05 21.02
C ARG A 518 37.63 -0.36 19.96
N THR A 519 37.57 0.32 18.83
CA THR A 519 38.42 0.05 17.65
C THR A 519 39.62 1.00 17.56
N ILE A 520 39.80 1.92 18.52
CA ILE A 520 40.88 2.92 18.48
C ILE A 520 42.27 2.26 18.35
N MET A 521 42.50 1.16 19.08
CA MET A 521 43.80 0.46 19.05
C MET A 521 44.21 -0.07 17.66
N PHE A 522 43.24 -0.31 16.78
CA PHE A 522 43.48 -0.83 15.42
C PHE A 522 43.32 0.26 14.35
N ASN A 523 42.47 1.25 14.58
CA ASN A 523 42.20 2.32 13.62
C ASN A 523 43.20 3.49 13.71
N GLU A 524 43.83 3.72 14.85
CA GLU A 524 44.74 4.85 15.06
C GLU A 524 46.22 4.43 15.02
N LEU A 525 46.64 3.78 13.93
CA LEU A 525 48.05 3.44 13.69
C LEU A 525 48.75 4.53 12.84
N PRO A 526 49.89 5.08 13.29
CA PRO A 526 50.52 6.22 12.63
C PRO A 526 51.22 5.88 11.31
N ASN A 527 51.94 4.76 11.24
CA ASN A 527 52.57 4.28 10.01
C ASN A 527 52.31 2.78 9.81
N VAL A 528 51.59 2.45 8.73
CA VAL A 528 51.14 1.08 8.44
C VAL A 528 51.94 0.43 7.32
N GLU A 529 53.02 1.07 6.83
CA GLU A 529 53.75 0.59 5.65
C GLU A 529 54.37 -0.81 5.85
N ARG A 530 54.98 -1.05 7.01
CA ARG A 530 55.58 -2.35 7.34
C ARG A 530 54.53 -3.46 7.42
N LEU A 531 53.36 -3.14 7.96
CA LEU A 531 52.25 -4.09 8.09
C LEU A 531 51.64 -4.39 6.72
N TRP A 532 51.51 -3.37 5.87
CA TRP A 532 51.09 -3.56 4.48
C TRP A 532 52.07 -4.44 3.69
N HIS A 533 53.38 -4.26 3.87
CA HIS A 533 54.38 -5.12 3.25
C HIS A 533 54.24 -6.57 3.73
N LEU A 534 54.14 -6.81 5.04
CA LEU A 534 53.92 -8.15 5.60
C LEU A 534 52.69 -8.83 4.99
N LEU A 535 51.56 -8.10 4.88
CA LEU A 535 50.35 -8.62 4.27
C LEU A 535 50.55 -8.96 2.79
N ARG A 536 51.21 -8.09 2.03
CA ARG A 536 51.52 -8.33 0.61
C ARG A 536 52.46 -9.53 0.45
N ASP A 537 53.40 -9.70 1.36
CA ASP A 537 54.35 -10.82 1.35
C ASP A 537 53.62 -12.15 1.59
N ILE A 538 52.60 -12.19 2.47
CA ILE A 538 51.71 -13.36 2.62
C ILE A 538 51.04 -13.71 1.27
N TYR A 539 50.46 -12.73 0.57
CA TYR A 539 49.88 -12.99 -0.76
C TYR A 539 50.93 -13.44 -1.78
N LEU A 540 52.13 -12.88 -1.75
CA LEU A 540 53.21 -13.23 -2.67
C LEU A 540 53.71 -14.67 -2.45
N VAL A 541 53.88 -15.06 -1.19
CA VAL A 541 54.29 -16.42 -0.81
C VAL A 541 53.22 -17.44 -1.21
N ARG A 542 51.94 -17.10 -1.04
CA ARG A 542 50.80 -17.90 -1.51
C ARG A 542 50.83 -18.07 -3.03
N GLU A 543 51.02 -17.00 -3.80
CA GLU A 543 51.09 -17.08 -5.27
C GLU A 543 52.24 -17.96 -5.79
N ASN A 544 53.31 -18.07 -5.01
CA ASN A 544 54.47 -18.92 -5.32
C ASN A 544 54.33 -20.35 -4.76
N ASN A 545 53.17 -20.72 -4.20
CA ASN A 545 52.90 -22.03 -3.58
C ASN A 545 53.88 -22.41 -2.46
N MET A 546 54.47 -21.42 -1.78
CA MET A 546 55.39 -21.62 -0.66
C MET A 546 54.61 -21.67 0.67
N LEU A 547 53.72 -22.66 0.79
CA LEU A 547 52.72 -22.76 1.86
C LEU A 547 53.28 -22.75 3.31
N PRO A 548 54.44 -23.34 3.63
CA PRO A 548 54.98 -23.26 5.00
C PRO A 548 55.32 -21.83 5.44
N PHE A 549 55.85 -21.02 4.53
CA PHE A 549 56.14 -19.61 4.81
C PHE A 549 54.85 -18.78 4.91
N GLU A 550 53.77 -19.18 4.25
CA GLU A 550 52.46 -18.53 4.39
C GLU A 550 51.97 -18.65 5.84
N GLU A 551 52.05 -19.86 6.40
CA GLU A 551 51.65 -20.14 7.78
C GLU A 551 52.52 -19.39 8.79
N GLU A 552 53.85 -19.35 8.60
CA GLU A 552 54.77 -18.62 9.48
C GLU A 552 54.51 -17.10 9.47
N LEU A 553 54.34 -16.51 8.28
CA LEU A 553 54.04 -15.08 8.16
C LEU A 553 52.66 -14.74 8.72
N PHE A 554 51.67 -15.61 8.55
CA PHE A 554 50.35 -15.43 9.16
C PHE A 554 50.43 -15.54 10.70
N ALA A 555 51.16 -16.50 11.25
CA ALA A 555 51.37 -16.60 12.69
C ALA A 555 52.03 -15.34 13.27
N LYS A 556 53.01 -14.78 12.55
CA LYS A 556 53.63 -13.49 12.89
C LYS A 556 52.64 -12.33 12.85
N LEU A 557 51.74 -12.30 11.86
CA LEU A 557 50.68 -11.29 11.77
C LEU A 557 49.72 -11.38 12.96
N VAL A 558 49.27 -12.58 13.31
CA VAL A 558 48.38 -12.82 14.47
C VAL A 558 49.07 -12.42 15.77
N PHE A 559 50.35 -12.74 15.94
CA PHE A 559 51.12 -12.34 17.11
C PHE A 559 51.16 -10.81 17.28
N LEU A 560 51.38 -10.07 16.18
CA LEU A 560 51.37 -8.60 16.19
C LEU A 560 49.99 -8.05 16.61
N TYR A 561 48.90 -8.62 16.10
CA TYR A 561 47.54 -8.17 16.44
C TYR A 561 47.09 -8.58 17.85
N ARG A 562 47.69 -9.63 18.43
CA ARG A 562 47.39 -10.08 19.80
C ARG A 562 47.96 -9.13 20.86
N SER A 563 49.06 -8.42 20.59
CA SER A 563 49.70 -7.50 21.54
C SER A 563 49.74 -6.05 21.03
N PRO A 564 48.93 -5.14 21.59
CA PRO A 564 48.88 -3.74 21.15
C PRO A 564 50.23 -3.03 21.31
N GLU A 565 51.02 -3.37 22.33
CA GLU A 565 52.34 -2.78 22.54
C GLU A 565 53.29 -3.11 21.38
N THR A 566 53.28 -4.36 20.92
CA THR A 566 54.10 -4.77 19.77
C THR A 566 53.63 -4.12 18.49
N LEU A 567 52.30 -4.01 18.29
CA LEU A 567 51.71 -3.34 17.14
C LEU A 567 52.11 -1.86 17.08
N ILE A 568 52.06 -1.15 18.22
CA ILE A 568 52.49 0.24 18.32
C ILE A 568 53.99 0.38 17.99
N ARG A 569 54.84 -0.48 18.57
CA ARG A 569 56.29 -0.47 18.27
C ARG A 569 56.56 -0.74 16.80
N PHE A 570 55.82 -1.65 16.18
CA PHE A 570 55.97 -2.00 14.76
C PHE A 570 55.53 -0.88 13.82
N THR A 571 54.47 -0.15 14.19
CA THR A 571 53.85 0.93 13.40
C THR A 571 54.39 2.32 13.68
N LYS A 572 55.45 2.45 14.49
CA LYS A 572 56.12 3.74 14.71
C LYS A 572 56.59 4.35 13.37
N PRO A 573 56.47 5.68 13.20
CA PRO A 573 57.13 6.36 12.09
C PRO A 573 58.64 6.09 12.18
N LYS A 574 59.32 6.00 11.03
CA LYS A 574 60.78 5.97 11.03
C LYS A 574 61.22 7.31 11.63
N SER A 575 62.00 7.27 12.71
CA SER A 575 62.78 8.44 13.10
C SER A 575 63.75 8.70 11.96
N GLU A 576 63.64 9.87 11.33
CA GLU A 576 64.67 10.39 10.43
C GLU A 576 65.98 10.60 11.19
#